data_AF-D9XCL2-F1
#
_entry.id   AF-D9XCL2-F1
#
_cell.length_a   1.000
_cell.length_b   1.000
_cell.length_c   1.000
_cell.angle_alpha   90.00
_cell.angle_beta   90.00
_cell.angle_gamma   90.00
#
_symmetry.space_group_name_H-M   'P 1'
#
loop_
_entity.id
_entity.type
_entity.pdbx_description
1 polymer ?
#
loop_
_entity_poly.entity_id
_entity_poly.type
_entity_poly.pdbx_seq_one_letter_code
_entity_poly.pdbx_strand_id
1 'polypeptide(L)'
;MGDPFEPHPSRRPARLDLPTRRAALIGEGDVIGYEGEWRTVKKATTSRGPLGGLAVVVSWREGGSARFPAGDELLLRQPDA
;
A
#
# COMPACT_ATOMS: atom_id res chain seq x y z
N MET A 1 13.16 9.56 -52.51
CA MET A 1 13.88 8.87 -51.43
C MET A 1 13.66 9.68 -50.17
N GLY A 2 12.92 9.15 -49.19
CA GLY A 2 12.65 9.82 -47.92
C GLY A 2 13.78 9.60 -46.92
N ASP A 3 13.98 10.56 -46.02
CA ASP A 3 15.08 10.60 -45.05
C ASP A 3 14.89 9.53 -43.96
N PRO A 4 15.87 8.64 -43.70
CA PRO A 4 15.74 7.55 -42.71
C PRO A 4 15.73 8.01 -41.24
N PHE A 5 15.83 9.31 -40.97
CA PHE A 5 15.91 9.86 -39.61
C PHE A 5 14.73 10.75 -39.23
N GLU A 6 13.52 10.48 -39.74
CA GLU A 6 12.33 11.11 -39.16
C GLU A 6 12.29 10.82 -37.65
N PRO A 7 12.25 11.86 -36.79
CA PRO A 7 12.16 11.67 -35.36
C PRO A 7 10.86 10.92 -35.08
N HIS A 8 10.99 9.69 -34.59
CA HIS A 8 9.84 8.93 -34.12
C HIS A 8 9.08 9.81 -33.14
N PRO A 9 7.76 10.03 -33.33
CA PRO A 9 6.98 10.73 -32.32
C PRO A 9 7.16 9.94 -31.03
N SER A 10 7.77 10.58 -30.03
CA SER A 10 7.87 10.03 -28.69
C SER A 10 6.45 9.82 -28.22
N ARG A 11 5.93 8.61 -28.38
CA ARG A 11 4.68 8.17 -27.79
C ARG A 11 4.95 8.24 -26.29
N ARG A 12 4.67 9.41 -25.68
CA ARG A 12 4.52 9.51 -24.24
C ARG A 12 3.61 8.33 -23.90
N PRO A 13 4.03 7.36 -23.05
CA PRO A 13 3.08 6.38 -22.61
C PRO A 13 1.92 7.18 -22.06
N ALA A 14 0.72 6.96 -22.60
CA ALA A 14 -0.49 7.45 -21.98
C ALA A 14 -0.30 7.14 -20.49
N ARG A 15 -0.41 8.15 -19.62
CA ARG A 15 -0.37 7.90 -18.17
C ARG A 15 -1.28 6.70 -17.97
N LEU A 16 -0.71 5.60 -17.48
CA LEU A 16 -1.55 4.48 -17.13
C LEU A 16 -2.46 5.04 -16.05
N ASP A 17 -3.72 5.32 -16.40
CA ASP A 17 -4.78 5.73 -15.47
C ASP A 17 -5.14 4.57 -14.51
N LEU A 18 -4.33 3.51 -14.50
CA LEU A 18 -4.38 2.47 -13.51
C LEU A 18 -3.92 3.06 -12.17
N PRO A 19 -4.73 2.93 -11.11
CA PRO A 19 -4.31 3.34 -9.77
C PRO A 19 -3.00 2.63 -9.44
N THR A 20 -1.94 3.42 -9.24
CA THR A 20 -0.63 2.89 -8.85
C THR A 20 -0.74 2.45 -7.40
N ARG A 21 -0.71 1.14 -7.16
CA ARG A 21 -0.60 0.57 -5.82
C ARG A 21 0.77 0.98 -5.26
N ARG A 22 0.76 1.71 -4.14
CA ARG A 22 1.98 2.14 -3.43
C ARG A 22 2.12 1.29 -2.18
N ALA A 23 3.31 0.71 -1.99
CA ALA A 23 3.67 0.17 -0.68
C ALA A 23 3.90 1.34 0.27
N ALA A 24 3.34 1.26 1.47
CA ALA A 24 3.58 2.21 2.55
C ALA A 24 4.15 1.48 3.76
N LEU A 25 5.11 2.11 4.44
CA LEU A 25 5.54 1.66 5.75
C LEU A 25 4.48 2.10 6.75
N ILE A 26 4.02 1.19 7.60
CA ILE A 26 3.11 1.52 8.70
C ILE A 26 3.88 1.59 10.02
N GLY A 27 3.60 2.62 10.81
CA GLY A 27 4.19 2.91 12.11
C GLY A 27 3.14 3.19 13.18
N GLU A 28 3.59 3.41 14.41
CA GLU A 28 2.70 3.88 15.48
C GLU A 28 2.10 5.24 15.12
N GLY A 29 0.80 5.41 15.37
CA GLY A 29 0.05 6.65 15.12
C GLY A 29 -0.61 6.72 13.75
N ASP A 30 -0.23 5.86 12.80
CA ASP A 30 -0.91 5.77 11.51
C ASP A 30 -2.38 5.34 11.70
N VAL A 31 -3.25 5.81 10.80
CA VAL A 31 -4.68 5.49 10.84
C VAL A 31 -5.04 4.67 9.62
N ILE A 32 -5.53 3.45 9.87
CA ILE A 32 -5.85 2.45 8.85
C ILE A 32 -7.36 2.23 8.82
N GLY A 33 -7.95 2.19 7.62
CA GLY A 33 -9.32 1.74 7.39
C GLY A 33 -9.38 0.23 7.45
N TYR A 34 -10.07 -0.33 8.45
CA TYR A 34 -10.20 -1.77 8.70
C TYR A 34 -11.61 -2.10 9.20
N GLU A 35 -12.26 -3.11 8.61
CA GLU A 35 -13.63 -3.54 8.95
C GLU A 35 -14.68 -2.40 8.91
N GLY A 36 -14.48 -1.41 8.01
CA GLY A 36 -15.38 -0.27 7.88
C GLY A 36 -15.11 0.86 8.89
N GLU A 37 -14.12 0.70 9.78
CA GLU A 37 -13.75 1.70 10.78
C GLU A 37 -12.34 2.25 10.53
N TRP A 38 -12.09 3.46 11.02
CA TRP A 38 -10.74 4.04 11.05
C TRP A 38 -10.11 3.73 12.40
N ARG A 39 -9.00 3.00 12.41
CA ARG A 39 -8.33 2.53 13.63
C ARG A 39 -6.89 3.00 13.67
N THR A 40 -6.42 3.34 14.86
CA THR A 40 -5.10 3.91 15.06
C THR A 40 -4.10 2.81 15.43
N VAL A 41 -3.01 2.74 14.68
CA VAL A 41 -1.92 1.80 14.95
C VAL A 41 -1.27 2.15 16.29
N LYS A 42 -1.32 1.22 17.23
CA LYS A 42 -0.51 1.26 18.45
C LYS A 42 0.86 0.63 18.23
N LYS A 43 0.90 -0.48 17.50
CA LYS A 43 2.13 -1.23 17.20
C LYS A 43 1.92 -2.08 15.97
N ALA A 44 2.92 -2.11 15.09
CA ALA A 44 3.00 -3.06 14.00
C ALA A 44 4.16 -4.04 14.25
N THR A 45 3.93 -5.32 14.00
CA THR A 45 4.95 -6.38 14.09
C THR A 45 4.84 -7.32 12.91
N THR A 46 5.93 -8.02 12.58
CA THR A 46 5.90 -9.06 11.54
C THR A 46 5.67 -10.43 12.17
N SER A 47 4.96 -11.30 11.46
CA SER A 47 4.70 -12.68 11.85
C SER A 47 4.78 -13.59 10.64
N ARG A 48 5.18 -14.84 10.85
CA ARG A 48 5.15 -15.89 9.82
C ARG A 48 3.91 -16.76 10.01
N GLY A 49 3.27 -17.14 8.91
CA GLY A 49 2.14 -18.08 8.89
C GLY A 49 2.60 -19.54 8.85
N PRO A 50 1.66 -20.50 9.00
CA PRO A 50 1.97 -21.94 9.01
C PRO A 50 2.69 -22.44 7.74
N LEU A 51 2.40 -21.82 6.59
CA LEU A 51 3.01 -22.13 5.30
C LEU A 51 4.19 -21.22 4.95
N GLY A 52 4.76 -20.52 5.94
CA GLY A 52 5.91 -19.63 5.73
C GLY A 52 5.60 -18.24 5.18
N GLY A 53 4.34 -17.96 4.83
CA GLY A 53 3.91 -16.63 4.37
C GLY A 53 4.12 -15.54 5.42
N LEU A 54 4.61 -14.37 5.00
CA LEU A 54 4.77 -13.21 5.87
C LEU A 54 3.43 -12.50 6.06
N ALA A 55 3.20 -12.03 7.29
CA ALA A 55 2.06 -11.20 7.66
C ALA A 55 2.52 -10.06 8.56
N VAL A 56 1.80 -8.95 8.50
CA VAL A 56 1.91 -7.86 9.47
C VAL A 56 0.78 -8.01 10.48
N VAL A 57 1.11 -7.95 11.76
CA VAL A 57 0.15 -7.94 12.87
C VAL A 57 0.13 -6.54 13.46
N VAL A 58 -1.04 -5.93 13.45
CA VAL A 58 -1.27 -4.58 13.96
C VAL A 58 -2.09 -4.66 15.23
N SER A 59 -1.59 -4.07 16.31
CA SER A 59 -2.36 -3.82 17.52
C SER A 59 -2.91 -2.40 17.48
N TRP A 60 -4.17 -2.24 17.87
CA TRP A 60 -4.89 -0.97 17.78
C TRP A 60 -4.84 -0.22 19.12
N ARG A 61 -4.87 1.12 19.08
CA ARG A 61 -5.01 1.93 20.30
C ARG A 61 -6.38 1.74 20.93
N GLU A 62 -7.40 1.54 20.11
CA GLU A 62 -8.78 1.26 20.49
C GLU A 62 -8.96 -0.15 21.08
N GLY A 63 -7.93 -1.00 21.02
CA GLY A 63 -7.93 -2.35 21.59
C GLY A 63 -8.06 -3.46 20.55
N GLY A 64 -7.53 -4.64 20.88
CA GLY A 64 -7.46 -5.78 19.97
C GLY A 64 -6.34 -5.66 18.92
N SER A 65 -6.35 -6.59 17.98
CA SER A 65 -5.35 -6.69 16.92
C SER A 65 -5.91 -7.33 15.67
N ALA A 66 -5.33 -7.00 14.52
CA ALA A 66 -5.62 -7.64 13.24
C ALA A 66 -4.33 -8.21 12.62
N ARG A 67 -4.50 -9.22 11.76
CA ARG A 67 -3.40 -9.87 11.02
C ARG A 67 -3.65 -9.71 9.52
N PHE A 68 -2.66 -9.18 8.83
CA PHE A 68 -2.68 -8.87 7.40
C PHE A 68 -1.62 -9.69 6.67
N PRO A 69 -2.00 -10.76 5.95
CA PRO A 69 -1.10 -11.49 5.08
C PRO A 69 -0.51 -10.61 3.96
N ALA A 70 0.61 -11.03 3.40
CA ALA A 70 1.16 -10.41 2.21
C ALA A 70 0.13 -10.43 1.05
N GLY A 71 -0.09 -9.27 0.44
CA GLY A 71 -1.06 -9.08 -0.64
C GLY A 71 -2.33 -8.36 -0.23
N ASP A 72 -2.61 -8.24 1.08
CA ASP A 72 -3.73 -7.43 1.56
C ASP A 72 -3.53 -5.94 1.24
N GLU A 73 -4.63 -5.28 0.88
CA GLU A 73 -4.67 -3.85 0.60
C GLU A 73 -5.47 -3.13 1.68
N LEU A 74 -4.89 -2.04 2.17
CA LEU A 74 -5.44 -1.27 3.28
C LEU A 74 -5.48 0.20 2.92
N LEU A 75 -6.53 0.88 3.38
CA LEU A 75 -6.64 2.32 3.25
C LEU A 75 -5.85 2.99 4.36
N LEU A 76 -4.85 3.79 3.99
CA LEU A 76 -4.13 4.66 4.91
C LEU A 76 -4.72 6.06 4.81
N ARG A 77 -5.09 6.63 5.95
CA ARG A 77 -5.41 8.06 6.01
C ARG A 77 -4.11 8.83 5.82
N GLN A 78 -4.05 9.72 4.84
CA GLN A 78 -2.93 10.64 4.73
C GLN A 78 -3.01 11.63 5.90
N PRO A 79 -1.89 11.92 6.58
CA PRO A 79 -1.86 13.08 7.47
C PRO A 79 -2.14 14.33 6.62
N ASP A 80 -3.05 15.20 7.11
CA ASP A 80 -3.21 16.53 6.52
C ASP A 80 -1.84 17.23 6.57
N ALA A 81 -1.36 17.66 5.39
CA ALA A 81 -0.04 18.26 5.21
C ALA A 81 0.06 19.68 5.78
#